data_AF-A0A9W7LP02-F1
#
_entry.id   AF-A0A9W7LP02-F1
#
_cell.length_a   1.000
_cell.length_b   1.000
_cell.length_c   1.000
_cell.angle_alpha   90.00
_cell.angle_beta   90.00
_cell.angle_gamma   90.00
#
_symmetry.space_group_name_H-M   'P 1'
#
loop_
_entity.id
_entity.type
_entity.pdbx_description
1 polymer ?
#
loop_
_entity_poly.entity_id
_entity_poly.type
_entity_poly.pdbx_seq_one_letter_code
_entity_poly.pdbx_strand_id
1 'polypeptide(L)'
;MSKYREAIALHFDAFFKRNYLFLFGVGGVFLCALLWRIMFGIANTFVGLSEGMAKYGFLALSTAIVSFAGLYVRSRLTINPDRVYRIAMRRLNTSPGILEVMGAPLTGTDLRAYVMSGGGITLKNLKPKFRRKRCFLIFPIQGSEKNGLVSVEVKKNKGEYVMKLLAVDIPMASGPDQQLFLIGDEGEYKVGGGLISVLGDPVVKAMAAAAKEFDDLDQIEEEEDAERELQEAEKKRREEVETNKSYTVYHVPNMTWILAFVLFVLSCLEYCFHF
;
A
#
# COMPACT_ATOMS: atom_id res chain seq x y z
N MET A 1 3.43 -45.22 28.96
CA MET A 1 2.68 -45.06 27.69
C MET A 1 2.35 -43.61 27.31
N SER A 2 2.35 -42.63 28.23
CA SER A 2 2.04 -41.21 27.91
C SER A 2 3.09 -40.52 27.04
N LYS A 3 4.39 -40.68 27.36
CA LYS A 3 5.50 -40.08 26.60
C LYS A 3 5.56 -40.52 25.13
N TYR A 4 5.20 -41.77 24.84
CA TYR A 4 5.19 -42.31 23.48
C TYR A 4 4.04 -41.72 22.63
N ARG A 5 2.87 -41.49 23.25
CA ARG A 5 1.73 -40.81 22.60
C ARG A 5 2.03 -39.34 22.32
N GLU A 6 2.75 -38.67 23.21
CA GLU A 6 3.22 -37.30 23.00
C GLU A 6 4.23 -37.20 21.85
N ALA A 7 5.21 -38.10 21.79
CA ALA A 7 6.20 -38.11 20.71
C ALA A 7 5.55 -38.36 19.34
N ILE A 8 4.62 -39.32 19.25
CA ILE A 8 3.86 -39.59 18.03
C ILE A 8 2.98 -38.38 17.66
N ALA A 9 2.31 -37.76 18.64
CA ALA A 9 1.48 -36.58 18.39
C ALA A 9 2.30 -35.41 17.83
N LEU A 10 3.51 -35.17 18.35
CA LEU A 10 4.42 -34.14 17.85
C LEU A 10 4.91 -34.42 16.43
N HIS A 11 5.25 -35.67 16.11
CA HIS A 11 5.62 -36.07 14.74
C HIS A 11 4.45 -35.91 13.76
N PHE A 12 3.24 -36.28 14.16
CA PHE A 12 2.04 -36.04 13.36
C PHE A 12 1.74 -34.54 13.20
N ASP A 13 1.88 -33.73 14.25
CA ASP A 13 1.66 -32.28 14.19
C ASP A 13 2.65 -31.62 13.21
N ALA A 14 3.93 -32.01 13.28
CA ALA A 14 4.97 -31.54 12.36
C ALA A 14 4.70 -31.96 10.90
N PHE A 15 4.28 -33.21 10.70
CA PHE A 15 3.96 -33.73 9.37
C PHE A 15 2.72 -33.05 8.77
N PHE A 16 1.65 -32.89 9.55
CA PHE A 16 0.44 -32.18 9.14
C PHE A 16 0.72 -30.71 8.82
N LYS A 17 1.59 -30.04 9.59
CA LYS A 17 1.95 -28.64 9.35
C LYS A 17 2.75 -28.47 8.06
N ARG A 18 3.66 -29.40 7.77
CA ARG A 18 4.51 -29.38 6.55
C ARG A 18 3.74 -29.77 5.29
N ASN A 19 2.83 -30.74 5.39
CA ASN A 19 2.14 -31.33 4.24
C ASN A 19 0.63 -31.03 4.19
N TYR A 20 0.15 -29.96 4.84
CA TYR A 20 -1.29 -29.67 4.92
C TYR A 20 -1.94 -29.54 3.54
N LEU A 21 -1.26 -28.90 2.57
CA LEU A 21 -1.73 -28.76 1.19
C LEU A 21 -1.93 -30.12 0.51
N PHE A 22 -1.00 -31.05 0.70
CA PHE A 22 -1.10 -32.40 0.16
C PHE A 22 -2.25 -33.18 0.80
N LEU A 23 -2.42 -33.08 2.12
CA LEU A 23 -3.52 -33.70 2.86
C LEU A 23 -4.90 -33.19 2.40
N PHE A 24 -5.06 -31.88 2.19
CA PHE A 24 -6.28 -31.32 1.62
C PHE A 24 -6.50 -31.76 0.17
N GLY A 25 -5.43 -31.88 -0.63
CA GLY A 25 -5.50 -32.40 -1.99
C GLY A 25 -6.01 -33.85 -2.05
N VAL A 26 -5.37 -34.76 -1.31
CA VAL A 26 -5.78 -36.17 -1.22
C VAL A 26 -7.19 -36.30 -0.67
N GLY A 27 -7.54 -35.53 0.38
CA GLY A 27 -8.89 -35.50 0.92
C GLY A 27 -9.94 -35.02 -0.07
N GLY A 28 -9.62 -34.01 -0.88
CA GLY A 28 -10.49 -33.50 -1.95
C GLY A 28 -10.75 -34.53 -3.04
N VAL A 29 -9.71 -35.24 -3.50
CA VAL A 29 -9.83 -36.32 -4.50
C VAL A 29 -10.67 -37.46 -3.95
N PHE A 30 -10.46 -37.85 -2.69
CA PHE A 30 -11.26 -38.90 -2.05
C PHE A 30 -12.74 -38.50 -1.92
N LEU A 31 -13.01 -37.26 -1.51
CA LEU A 31 -14.38 -36.74 -1.42
C LEU A 31 -15.06 -36.68 -2.80
N CYS A 32 -14.32 -36.29 -3.84
CA CYS A 32 -14.80 -36.29 -5.22
C CYS A 32 -15.16 -37.70 -5.69
N ALA A 33 -14.27 -38.68 -5.48
CA ALA A 33 -14.51 -40.07 -5.84
C ALA A 33 -15.71 -40.68 -5.08
N LEU A 34 -15.88 -40.32 -3.80
CA LEU A 34 -16.99 -40.78 -2.97
C LEU A 34 -18.33 -40.17 -3.43
N LEU A 35 -18.36 -38.85 -3.70
CA LEU A 35 -19.53 -38.17 -4.27
C LEU A 35 -19.91 -38.76 -5.63
N TRP A 36 -18.92 -38.99 -6.50
CA TRP A 36 -19.14 -39.63 -7.79
C TRP A 36 -19.75 -41.03 -7.65
N ARG A 37 -19.22 -41.86 -6.75
CA ARG A 37 -19.77 -43.20 -6.44
C ARG A 37 -21.22 -43.15 -5.96
N ILE A 38 -21.56 -42.21 -5.09
CA ILE A 38 -22.93 -42.05 -4.57
C ILE A 38 -23.87 -41.59 -5.68
N MET A 39 -23.49 -40.56 -6.44
CA MET A 39 -24.31 -40.03 -7.54
C MET A 39 -24.55 -41.06 -8.64
N PHE A 40 -23.51 -41.80 -9.05
CA PHE A 40 -23.62 -42.85 -10.04
C PHE A 40 -24.47 -44.03 -9.54
N GLY A 41 -24.34 -44.40 -8.25
CA GLY A 41 -25.15 -45.44 -7.63
C GLY A 41 -26.65 -45.11 -7.62
N ILE A 42 -27.01 -43.85 -7.35
CA ILE A 42 -28.40 -43.38 -7.40
C ILE A 42 -28.89 -43.25 -8.85
N ALA A 43 -28.06 -42.79 -9.78
CA ALA A 43 -28.47 -42.60 -11.17
C ALA A 43 -28.80 -43.94 -11.87
N ASN A 44 -28.03 -44.99 -11.59
CA ASN A 44 -28.25 -46.32 -12.17
C ASN A 44 -29.55 -46.99 -11.71
N THR A 45 -30.16 -46.56 -10.60
CA THR A 45 -31.46 -47.09 -10.17
C THR A 45 -32.65 -46.43 -10.87
N PHE A 46 -32.46 -45.27 -11.51
CA PHE A 46 -33.55 -44.48 -12.10
C PHE A 46 -33.51 -44.36 -13.62
N VAL A 47 -32.38 -44.62 -14.29
CA VAL A 47 -32.24 -44.29 -15.72
C VAL A 47 -31.36 -45.30 -16.48
N GLY A 48 -31.94 -45.98 -17.47
CA GLY A 48 -31.22 -46.82 -18.46
C GLY A 48 -30.62 -46.01 -19.61
N LEU A 49 -29.95 -44.89 -19.32
CA LEU A 49 -29.31 -44.05 -20.33
C LEU A 49 -27.84 -44.43 -20.48
N SER A 50 -27.44 -44.63 -21.74
CA SER A 50 -26.06 -44.75 -22.26
C SER A 50 -24.97 -44.69 -21.18
N GLU A 51 -24.65 -45.87 -20.63
CA GLU A 51 -23.77 -46.08 -19.46
C GLU A 51 -22.38 -45.42 -19.57
N GLY A 52 -21.95 -45.06 -20.78
CA GLY A 52 -20.62 -44.51 -21.04
C GLY A 52 -20.48 -43.02 -20.75
N MET A 53 -21.43 -42.19 -21.22
CA MET A 53 -21.28 -40.72 -21.15
C MET A 53 -21.76 -40.13 -19.81
N ALA A 54 -22.77 -40.74 -19.18
CA ALA A 54 -23.26 -40.30 -17.88
C ALA A 54 -22.19 -40.40 -16.77
N LYS A 55 -21.30 -41.38 -16.84
CA LYS A 55 -20.19 -41.59 -15.88
C LYS A 55 -19.28 -40.37 -15.79
N TYR A 56 -18.90 -39.79 -16.92
CA TYR A 56 -18.02 -38.62 -17.00
C TYR A 56 -18.74 -37.33 -16.62
N GLY A 57 -20.04 -37.21 -16.92
CA GLY A 57 -20.88 -36.08 -16.51
C GLY A 57 -20.99 -35.96 -14.99
N PHE A 58 -21.25 -37.06 -14.29
CA PHE A 58 -21.31 -37.06 -12.81
C PHE A 58 -19.94 -36.81 -12.17
N LEU A 59 -18.86 -37.30 -12.79
CA LEU A 59 -17.50 -37.01 -12.34
C LEU A 59 -17.20 -35.50 -12.47
N ALA A 60 -17.56 -34.88 -13.59
CA ALA A 60 -17.39 -33.44 -13.80
C ALA A 60 -18.19 -32.62 -12.79
N LEU A 61 -19.45 -33.01 -12.52
CA LEU A 61 -20.31 -32.35 -11.55
C LEU A 61 -19.76 -32.46 -10.13
N SER A 62 -19.34 -33.65 -9.70
CA SER A 62 -18.71 -33.86 -8.39
C SER A 62 -17.42 -33.04 -8.23
N THR A 63 -16.60 -32.97 -9.28
CA THR A 63 -15.38 -32.16 -9.29
C THR A 63 -15.69 -30.68 -9.17
N ALA A 64 -16.72 -30.19 -9.88
CA ALA A 64 -17.17 -28.80 -9.78
C ALA A 64 -17.64 -28.45 -8.37
N ILE A 65 -18.49 -29.29 -7.75
CA ILE A 65 -18.98 -29.07 -6.38
C ILE A 65 -17.82 -29.00 -5.39
N VAL A 66 -16.90 -29.96 -5.44
CA VAL A 66 -15.75 -30.00 -4.51
C VAL A 66 -14.85 -28.78 -4.72
N SER A 67 -14.64 -28.36 -5.97
CA SER A 67 -13.85 -27.17 -6.29
C SER A 67 -14.50 -25.89 -5.77
N PHE A 68 -15.80 -25.68 -6.01
CA PHE A 68 -16.54 -24.52 -5.50
C PHE A 68 -16.61 -24.51 -3.97
N ALA A 69 -16.86 -25.66 -3.35
CA ALA A 69 -16.87 -25.79 -1.89
C ALA A 69 -15.47 -25.48 -1.30
N GLY A 70 -14.40 -25.94 -1.95
CA GLY A 70 -13.03 -25.62 -1.57
C GLY A 70 -12.74 -24.12 -1.64
N LEU A 71 -13.14 -23.45 -2.72
CA LEU A 71 -13.02 -22.00 -2.86
C LEU A 71 -13.86 -21.23 -1.83
N TYR A 72 -15.07 -21.71 -1.54
CA TYR A 72 -15.95 -21.12 -0.53
C TYR A 72 -15.36 -21.23 0.88
N VAL A 73 -14.86 -22.40 1.25
CA VAL A 73 -14.19 -22.61 2.54
C VAL A 73 -12.90 -21.78 2.62
N ARG A 74 -12.12 -21.72 1.54
CA ARG A 74 -10.91 -20.89 1.47
C ARG A 74 -11.25 -19.42 1.67
N SER A 75 -12.29 -18.89 1.04
CA SER A 75 -12.67 -17.47 1.19
C SER A 75 -13.10 -17.15 2.62
N ARG A 76 -13.80 -18.06 3.30
CA ARG A 76 -14.20 -17.90 4.71
C ARG A 76 -13.02 -17.97 5.68
N LEU A 77 -12.02 -18.80 5.41
CA LEU A 77 -10.87 -19.01 6.30
C LEU A 77 -9.68 -18.06 6.05
N THR A 78 -9.55 -17.52 4.84
CA THR A 78 -8.43 -16.65 4.47
C THR A 78 -8.68 -15.21 4.91
N ILE A 79 -7.68 -14.57 5.52
CA ILE A 79 -7.71 -13.15 5.89
C ILE A 79 -7.09 -12.37 4.73
N ASN A 80 -7.76 -11.31 4.28
CA ASN A 80 -7.20 -10.37 3.32
C ASN A 80 -6.68 -9.13 4.09
N PRO A 81 -5.38 -8.79 4.00
CA PRO A 81 -4.79 -7.67 4.75
C PRO A 81 -5.28 -6.29 4.26
N ASP A 82 -5.57 -6.12 2.96
CA ASP A 82 -6.07 -4.84 2.42
C ASP A 82 -7.46 -4.49 2.97
N ARG A 83 -8.30 -5.52 3.16
CA ARG A 83 -9.59 -5.32 3.81
C ARG A 83 -9.41 -4.95 5.28
N VAL A 84 -8.43 -5.52 5.97
CA VAL A 84 -8.10 -5.16 7.35
C VAL A 84 -7.62 -3.71 7.43
N TYR A 85 -6.69 -3.32 6.56
CA TYR A 85 -6.18 -1.95 6.44
C TYR A 85 -7.30 -0.94 6.24
N ARG A 86 -8.23 -1.22 5.31
CA ARG A 86 -9.36 -0.31 5.04
C ARG A 86 -10.28 -0.13 6.24
N ILE A 87 -10.54 -1.19 7.00
CA ILE A 87 -11.35 -1.11 8.21
C ILE A 87 -10.59 -0.35 9.31
N ALA A 88 -9.27 -0.56 9.42
CA ALA A 88 -8.42 0.16 10.37
C ALA A 88 -8.39 1.66 10.08
N MET A 89 -8.08 2.06 8.84
CA MET A 89 -8.08 3.46 8.41
C MET A 89 -9.43 4.15 8.63
N ARG A 90 -10.54 3.46 8.34
CA ARG A 90 -11.86 4.01 8.62
C ARG A 90 -12.05 4.31 10.11
N ARG A 91 -11.58 3.42 10.99
CA ARG A 91 -11.70 3.63 12.44
C ARG A 91 -10.80 4.76 12.95
N LEU A 92 -9.56 4.83 12.47
CA LEU A 92 -8.62 5.90 12.81
C LEU A 92 -9.15 7.27 12.40
N ASN A 93 -9.72 7.39 11.19
CA ASN A 93 -10.33 8.64 10.72
C ASN A 93 -11.68 8.98 11.36
N THR A 94 -12.26 8.07 12.16
CA THR A 94 -13.51 8.33 12.89
C THR A 94 -13.25 8.68 14.36
N SER A 95 -12.07 8.36 14.90
CA SER A 95 -11.75 8.55 16.31
C SER A 95 -11.20 9.95 16.61
N PRO A 96 -11.90 10.78 17.41
CA PRO A 96 -11.45 12.16 17.68
C PRO A 96 -10.12 12.19 18.44
N GLY A 97 -9.91 11.30 19.41
CA GLY A 97 -8.69 11.32 20.23
C GLY A 97 -7.38 11.06 19.48
N ILE A 98 -7.42 10.50 18.27
CA ILE A 98 -6.21 10.39 17.43
C ILE A 98 -6.07 11.61 16.53
N LEU A 99 -7.19 12.11 16.01
CA LEU A 99 -7.20 13.29 15.16
C LEU A 99 -6.74 14.53 15.93
N GLU A 100 -7.01 14.60 17.24
CA GLU A 100 -6.50 15.66 18.13
C GLU A 100 -4.98 15.63 18.29
N VAL A 101 -4.35 14.45 18.22
CA VAL A 101 -2.90 14.31 18.48
C VAL A 101 -2.07 14.33 17.19
N MET A 102 -2.62 13.83 16.09
CA MET A 102 -1.92 13.73 14.80
C MET A 102 -2.36 14.79 13.77
N GLY A 103 -3.51 15.43 13.97
CA GLY A 103 -4.13 16.33 13.00
C GLY A 103 -4.90 15.60 11.90
N ALA A 104 -5.97 16.21 11.39
CA ALA A 104 -6.76 15.67 10.27
C ALA A 104 -6.37 16.33 8.94
N PRO A 105 -6.43 15.63 7.79
CA PRO A 105 -6.80 14.22 7.61
C PRO A 105 -5.62 13.26 7.81
N LEU A 106 -5.91 12.01 8.21
CA LEU A 106 -4.88 10.98 8.25
C LEU A 106 -4.76 10.27 6.91
N THR A 107 -3.55 10.30 6.36
CA THR A 107 -3.17 9.63 5.13
C THR A 107 -2.29 8.42 5.47
N GLY A 108 -2.61 7.27 4.89
CA GLY A 108 -1.79 6.07 5.08
C GLY A 108 -0.82 5.91 3.92
N THR A 109 0.40 5.44 4.20
CA THR A 109 1.42 5.17 3.19
C THR A 109 1.18 3.83 2.49
N ASP A 110 1.80 3.64 1.33
CA ASP A 110 1.76 2.37 0.59
C ASP A 110 2.57 1.26 1.27
N LEU A 111 3.48 1.62 2.19
CA LEU A 111 4.30 0.68 2.92
C LEU A 111 3.49 -0.05 4.00
N ARG A 112 3.36 -1.37 3.88
CA ARG A 112 2.58 -2.20 4.82
C ARG A 112 3.31 -3.50 5.09
N ALA A 113 3.54 -3.80 6.36
CA ALA A 113 4.04 -5.09 6.79
C ALA A 113 2.90 -5.88 7.42
N TYR A 114 2.73 -7.14 7.01
CA TYR A 114 1.78 -8.02 7.67
C TYR A 114 2.41 -9.37 7.95
N VAL A 115 2.06 -9.94 9.10
CA VAL A 115 2.39 -11.30 9.45
C VAL A 115 1.14 -12.06 9.85
N MET A 116 1.00 -13.22 9.25
CA MET A 116 -0.07 -14.15 9.54
C MET A 116 0.42 -15.12 10.62
N SER A 117 -0.16 -15.03 11.81
CA SER A 117 0.15 -15.91 12.92
C SER A 117 -0.96 -16.93 13.16
N GLY A 118 -0.57 -18.19 13.34
CA GLY A 118 -1.49 -19.30 13.50
C GLY A 118 -2.10 -19.79 12.18
N GLY A 119 -3.23 -20.49 12.29
CA GLY A 119 -3.72 -21.34 11.21
C GLY A 119 -2.98 -22.68 11.23
N GLY A 120 -3.74 -23.73 11.46
CA GLY A 120 -3.20 -25.07 11.60
C GLY A 120 -4.07 -25.92 12.50
N ILE A 121 -3.96 -27.22 12.30
CA ILE A 121 -4.50 -28.23 13.20
C ILE A 121 -3.38 -28.46 14.22
N THR A 122 -3.63 -28.16 15.49
CA THR A 122 -2.71 -28.52 16.57
C THR A 122 -3.34 -29.66 17.37
N LEU A 123 -2.63 -30.78 17.53
CA LEU A 123 -3.05 -31.87 18.41
C LEU A 123 -2.56 -31.60 19.84
N LYS A 124 -3.44 -31.06 20.70
CA LYS A 124 -3.18 -31.02 22.15
C LYS A 124 -3.97 -32.17 22.79
N ASN A 125 -3.28 -33.12 23.43
CA ASN A 125 -3.90 -34.29 24.09
C ASN A 125 -4.81 -35.12 23.17
N LEU A 126 -4.36 -35.42 21.93
CA LEU A 126 -5.12 -36.19 20.93
C LEU A 126 -6.46 -35.58 20.50
N LYS A 127 -6.79 -34.35 20.94
CA LYS A 127 -7.94 -33.60 20.45
C LYS A 127 -7.47 -32.62 19.37
N PRO A 128 -7.88 -32.77 18.10
CA PRO A 128 -7.51 -31.84 17.05
C PRO A 128 -8.17 -30.49 17.34
N LYS A 129 -7.37 -29.46 17.62
CA LYS A 129 -7.86 -28.10 17.82
C LYS A 129 -7.49 -27.26 16.61
N PHE A 130 -8.49 -26.75 15.91
CA PHE A 130 -8.29 -25.84 14.79
C PHE A 130 -8.01 -24.44 15.33
N ARG A 131 -6.77 -23.96 15.17
CA ARG A 131 -6.41 -22.58 15.53
C ARG A 131 -6.85 -21.65 14.40
N ARG A 132 -7.69 -20.65 14.72
CA ARG A 132 -8.06 -19.59 13.78
C ARG A 132 -6.84 -18.74 13.45
N LYS A 133 -6.70 -18.35 12.18
CA LYS A 133 -5.66 -17.43 11.72
C LYS A 133 -5.85 -16.06 12.39
N ARG A 134 -4.73 -15.44 12.79
CA ARG A 134 -4.63 -14.05 13.22
C ARG A 134 -3.73 -13.33 12.22
N CYS A 135 -4.08 -12.09 11.90
CA CYS A 135 -3.29 -11.21 11.07
C CYS A 135 -2.81 -10.06 11.94
N PHE A 136 -1.50 -9.89 12.00
CA PHE A 136 -0.85 -8.71 12.53
C PHE A 136 -0.49 -7.83 11.35
N LEU A 137 -0.97 -6.60 11.34
CA LEU A 137 -0.72 -5.62 10.29
C LEU A 137 -0.09 -4.40 10.94
N ILE A 138 1.03 -3.96 10.38
CA ILE A 138 1.74 -2.76 10.79
C ILE A 138 1.91 -1.88 9.55
N PHE A 139 1.56 -0.62 9.70
CA PHE A 139 1.72 0.36 8.63
C PHE A 139 1.90 1.75 9.23
N PRO A 140 2.65 2.62 8.57
CA PRO A 140 2.78 3.98 9.00
C PRO A 140 1.60 4.84 8.54
N ILE A 141 1.33 5.86 9.33
CA ILE A 141 0.28 6.84 9.10
C ILE A 141 0.86 8.24 9.24
N GLN A 142 0.44 9.13 8.34
CA GLN A 142 0.84 10.51 8.29
C GLN A 142 -0.36 11.37 8.67
N GLY A 143 -0.16 12.23 9.67
CA GLY A 143 -1.08 13.28 10.05
C GLY A 143 -0.54 14.65 9.68
N SER A 144 -1.38 15.68 9.80
CA SER A 144 -0.97 17.07 9.52
C SER A 144 0.07 17.59 10.50
N GLU A 145 0.09 17.07 11.73
CA GLU A 145 1.00 17.51 12.79
C GLU A 145 2.10 16.49 13.08
N LYS A 146 1.75 15.19 13.08
CA LYS A 146 2.67 14.12 13.46
C LYS A 146 2.46 12.86 12.63
N ASN A 147 3.56 12.14 12.46
CA ASN A 147 3.57 10.79 11.89
C ASN A 147 3.51 9.75 13.00
N GLY A 148 2.96 8.58 12.70
CA GLY A 148 2.87 7.48 13.66
C GLY A 148 2.93 6.11 13.00
N LEU A 149 3.09 5.08 13.81
CA LEU A 149 3.07 3.68 13.41
C LEU A 149 1.82 3.00 13.96
N VAL A 150 1.01 2.41 13.08
CA VAL A 150 -0.21 1.72 13.48
C VAL A 150 0.06 0.24 13.63
N SER A 151 -0.30 -0.31 14.78
CA SER A 151 -0.26 -1.76 15.06
C SER A 151 -1.68 -2.30 15.16
N VAL A 152 -2.02 -3.27 14.29
CA VAL A 152 -3.36 -3.87 14.23
C VAL A 152 -3.28 -5.38 14.39
N GLU A 153 -4.07 -5.93 15.30
CA GLU A 153 -4.31 -7.38 15.40
C GLU A 153 -5.76 -7.70 15.02
N VAL A 154 -5.93 -8.58 14.04
CA VAL A 154 -7.25 -9.05 13.61
C VAL A 154 -7.36 -10.56 13.60
N LYS A 155 -8.50 -11.05 14.09
CA LYS A 155 -8.86 -12.46 14.07
C LYS A 155 -10.13 -12.66 13.24
N LYS A 156 -10.11 -13.62 12.31
CA LYS A 156 -11.30 -13.96 11.53
C LYS A 156 -12.17 -14.97 12.28
N ASN A 157 -13.43 -14.65 12.49
CA ASN A 157 -14.40 -15.52 13.15
C ASN A 157 -15.65 -15.68 12.28
N LYS A 158 -15.96 -16.91 11.85
CA LYS A 158 -17.13 -17.23 10.99
C LYS A 158 -17.29 -16.36 9.72
N GLY A 159 -16.22 -15.70 9.26
CA GLY A 159 -16.24 -14.81 8.09
C GLY A 159 -16.10 -13.33 8.43
N GLU A 160 -16.29 -12.94 9.68
CA GLU A 160 -16.16 -11.57 10.16
C GLU A 160 -14.75 -11.27 10.69
N TYR A 161 -14.33 -10.01 10.55
CA TYR A 161 -13.06 -9.51 11.05
C TYR A 161 -13.26 -8.93 12.44
N VAL A 162 -12.76 -9.62 13.46
CA VAL A 162 -12.77 -9.13 14.84
C VAL A 162 -11.40 -8.53 15.14
N MET A 163 -11.35 -7.20 15.26
CA MET A 163 -10.14 -6.52 15.74
C MET A 163 -9.96 -6.82 17.22
N LYS A 164 -8.74 -7.21 17.59
CA LYS A 164 -8.32 -7.40 18.97
C LYS A 164 -7.53 -6.20 19.44
N LEU A 165 -6.60 -5.73 18.61
CA LEU A 165 -5.77 -4.59 18.90
C LEU A 165 -5.85 -3.59 17.76
N LEU A 166 -5.97 -2.31 18.11
CA LEU A 166 -5.75 -1.17 17.24
C LEU A 166 -5.05 -0.10 18.07
N ALA A 167 -3.75 0.02 17.86
CA ALA A 167 -2.87 0.95 18.58
C ALA A 167 -2.11 1.83 17.59
N VAL A 168 -1.78 3.05 18.00
CA VAL A 168 -0.98 4.01 17.26
C VAL A 168 0.19 4.44 18.14
N ASP A 169 1.40 4.25 17.65
CA ASP A 169 2.64 4.62 18.31
C ASP A 169 3.15 5.91 17.66
N ILE A 170 3.19 7.00 18.43
CA ILE A 170 3.61 8.32 17.94
C ILE A 170 5.00 8.64 18.52
N PRO A 171 6.06 8.69 17.68
CA PRO A 171 7.37 9.09 18.14
C PRO A 171 7.36 10.55 18.60
N MET A 172 7.83 10.80 19.82
CA MET A 172 7.91 12.14 20.39
C MET A 172 9.35 12.67 20.28
N ALA A 173 9.52 13.92 19.85
CA ALA A 173 10.85 14.53 19.70
C ALA A 173 11.60 14.72 21.04
N SER A 174 10.86 14.80 22.16
CA SER A 174 11.43 14.93 23.50
C SER A 174 10.50 14.25 24.51
N GLY A 175 10.69 12.93 24.68
CA GLY A 175 9.92 12.10 25.61
C GLY A 175 9.82 10.64 25.16
N PRO A 176 9.31 9.73 26.01
CA PRO A 176 8.97 8.37 25.57
C PRO A 176 7.84 8.42 24.54
N ASP A 177 7.87 7.51 23.57
CA ASP A 177 6.84 7.38 22.54
C ASP A 177 5.44 7.30 23.16
N GLN A 178 4.50 8.08 22.62
CA GLN A 178 3.13 8.07 23.10
C GLN A 178 2.34 7.00 22.36
N GLN A 179 1.84 6.02 23.11
CA GLN A 179 1.04 4.93 22.58
C GLN A 179 -0.44 5.15 22.87
N LEU A 180 -1.25 5.23 21.81
CA LEU A 180 -2.70 5.43 21.88
C LEU A 180 -3.43 4.14 21.47
N PHE A 181 -4.29 3.64 22.35
CA PHE A 181 -5.11 2.45 22.08
C PHE A 181 -6.56 2.84 21.79
N LEU A 182 -7.08 2.47 20.61
CA LEU A 182 -8.53 2.55 20.36
C LEU A 182 -9.26 1.28 20.77
N ILE A 183 -8.62 0.14 20.54
CA ILE A 183 -9.19 -1.19 20.78
C ILE A 183 -8.07 -2.06 21.36
N GLY A 184 -8.38 -2.73 22.46
CA GLY A 184 -7.44 -3.57 23.19
C GLY A 184 -6.78 -2.84 24.36
N ASP A 185 -5.84 -3.51 25.00
CA ASP A 185 -5.05 -2.99 26.12
C ASP A 185 -3.55 -3.27 25.90
N GLU A 186 -2.72 -2.73 26.80
CA GLU A 186 -1.27 -2.93 26.79
C GLU A 186 -0.87 -4.43 26.92
N GLY A 187 -1.70 -5.24 27.58
CA GLY A 187 -1.50 -6.68 27.71
C GLY A 187 -1.68 -7.42 26.39
N GLU A 188 -2.72 -7.09 25.63
CA GLU A 188 -2.96 -7.61 24.28
C GLU A 188 -1.86 -7.13 23.31
N TYR A 189 -1.37 -5.90 23.46
CA TYR A 189 -0.21 -5.39 22.73
C TYR A 189 1.05 -6.20 23.03
N LYS A 190 1.38 -6.45 24.30
CA LYS A 190 2.56 -7.24 24.71
C LYS A 190 2.50 -8.70 24.26
N VAL A 191 1.31 -9.30 24.24
CA VAL A 191 1.11 -10.69 23.74
C VAL A 191 1.29 -10.78 22.22
N GLY A 192 0.89 -9.74 21.47
CA GLY A 192 1.22 -9.58 20.04
C GLY A 192 2.66 -9.10 19.79
N GLY A 193 3.28 -8.50 20.81
CA GLY A 193 4.52 -7.74 20.78
C GLY A 193 5.71 -8.50 20.22
N GLY A 194 5.84 -9.81 20.47
CA GLY A 194 6.97 -10.58 19.95
C GLY A 194 7.02 -10.72 18.42
N LEU A 195 5.89 -10.52 17.73
CA LEU A 195 5.82 -10.46 16.25
C LEU A 195 5.82 -9.02 15.75
N ILE A 196 5.26 -8.10 16.53
CA ILE A 196 5.16 -6.67 16.20
C ILE A 196 6.53 -5.99 16.30
N SER A 197 7.31 -6.29 17.34
CA SER A 197 8.66 -5.75 17.54
C SER A 197 9.64 -6.20 16.44
N VAL A 198 9.47 -7.41 15.89
CA VAL A 198 10.32 -7.92 14.81
C VAL A 198 10.05 -7.22 13.47
N LEU A 199 8.85 -6.65 13.30
CA LEU A 199 8.42 -6.00 12.06
C LEU A 199 8.46 -4.47 12.13
N GLY A 200 8.52 -3.89 13.34
CA GLY A 200 8.64 -2.45 13.55
C GLY A 200 9.92 -1.90 12.95
N ASP A 201 11.08 -2.45 13.33
CA ASP A 201 12.38 -1.89 12.93
C ASP A 201 12.60 -1.83 11.40
N PRO A 202 12.26 -2.88 10.61
CA PRO A 202 12.36 -2.81 9.16
C PRO A 202 11.43 -1.76 8.54
N VAL A 203 10.23 -1.57 9.10
CA VAL A 203 9.24 -0.61 8.61
C VAL A 203 9.64 0.82 8.94
N VAL A 204 10.11 1.07 10.17
CA VAL A 204 10.61 2.39 10.59
C VAL A 204 11.86 2.77 9.80
N LYS A 205 12.77 1.82 9.55
CA LYS A 205 13.93 2.06 8.70
C LYS A 205 13.54 2.36 7.25
N ALA A 206 12.55 1.66 6.71
CA ALA A 206 12.06 1.93 5.37
C ALA A 206 11.35 3.29 5.27
N MET A 207 10.63 3.72 6.32
CA MET A 207 10.12 5.09 6.41
C MET A 207 11.23 6.14 6.43
N ALA A 208 12.24 5.94 7.28
CA ALA A 208 13.35 6.89 7.41
C ALA A 208 14.17 6.98 6.11
N ALA A 209 14.33 5.86 5.41
CA ALA A 209 14.98 5.83 4.09
C ALA A 209 14.13 6.55 3.04
N ALA A 210 12.82 6.28 2.98
CA ALA A 210 11.92 6.94 2.05
C ALA A 210 11.88 8.46 2.28
N ALA A 211 11.75 8.91 3.54
CA ALA A 211 11.76 10.34 3.87
C ALA A 211 13.05 11.02 3.40
N LYS A 212 14.21 10.39 3.63
CA LYS A 212 15.49 10.92 3.17
C LYS A 212 15.58 10.99 1.64
N GLU A 213 15.11 9.97 0.93
CA GLU A 213 15.10 9.98 -0.54
C GLU A 213 14.23 11.11 -1.10
N PHE A 214 13.09 11.40 -0.46
CA PHE A 214 12.26 12.55 -0.83
C PHE A 214 12.95 13.89 -0.53
N ASP A 215 13.53 14.06 0.66
CA ASP A 215 14.25 15.29 1.02
C ASP A 215 15.45 15.56 0.06
N ASP A 216 16.17 14.51 -0.35
CA ASP A 216 17.29 14.61 -1.28
C ASP A 216 16.80 14.99 -2.70
N LEU A 217 15.62 14.52 -3.12
CA LEU A 217 14.99 14.86 -4.40
C LEU A 217 14.48 16.30 -4.44
N ASP A 218 13.81 16.75 -3.38
CA ASP A 218 13.30 18.12 -3.27
C ASP A 218 14.45 19.14 -3.33
N GLN A 219 15.59 18.84 -2.70
CA GLN A 219 16.79 19.69 -2.81
C GLN A 219 17.32 19.80 -4.23
N ILE A 220 17.34 18.69 -4.98
CA ILE A 220 17.79 18.69 -6.38
C ILE A 220 16.83 19.51 -7.25
N GLU A 221 15.52 19.34 -7.06
CA GLU A 221 14.52 20.12 -7.80
C GLU A 221 14.61 21.62 -7.49
N GLU A 222 14.83 21.99 -6.22
CA GLU A 222 15.05 23.39 -5.81
C GLU A 222 16.33 23.98 -6.42
N GLU A 223 17.43 23.21 -6.47
CA GLU A 223 18.67 23.64 -7.13
C GLU A 223 18.46 23.81 -8.65
N GLU A 224 17.78 22.87 -9.31
CA GLU A 224 17.47 22.96 -10.74
C GLU A 224 16.52 24.13 -11.07
N ASP A 225 15.54 24.43 -10.21
CA ASP A 225 14.67 25.59 -10.35
C ASP A 225 15.47 26.89 -10.16
N ALA A 226 16.34 26.97 -9.15
CA ALA A 226 17.19 28.13 -8.93
C ALA A 226 18.15 28.38 -10.11
N GLU A 227 18.74 27.33 -10.68
CA GLU A 227 19.58 27.43 -11.88
C GLU A 227 18.78 27.92 -13.09
N ARG A 228 17.55 27.42 -13.27
CA ARG A 228 16.65 27.87 -14.35
C ARG A 228 16.29 29.34 -14.19
N GLU A 229 15.95 29.79 -12.98
CA GLU A 229 15.65 31.20 -12.69
C GLU A 229 16.86 32.11 -12.97
N LEU A 230 18.07 31.68 -12.59
CA LEU A 230 19.30 32.42 -12.90
C LEU A 230 19.55 32.52 -14.40
N GLN A 231 19.38 31.42 -15.15
CA GLN A 231 19.52 31.42 -16.61
C GLN A 231 18.48 32.30 -17.30
N GLU A 232 17.23 32.29 -16.83
CA GLU A 232 16.19 33.17 -17.34
C GLU A 232 16.48 34.65 -17.04
N ALA A 233 16.96 34.96 -15.84
CA ALA A 233 17.36 36.31 -15.46
C ALA A 233 18.56 36.79 -16.30
N GLU A 234 19.53 35.92 -16.57
CA GLU A 234 20.65 36.23 -17.45
C GLU A 234 20.23 36.43 -18.91
N LYS A 235 19.32 35.60 -19.42
CA LYS A 235 18.74 35.76 -20.77
C LYS A 235 18.00 37.09 -20.88
N LYS A 236 17.13 37.42 -19.92
CA LYS A 236 16.44 38.71 -19.85
C LYS A 236 17.42 39.88 -19.82
N ARG A 237 18.49 39.80 -19.00
CA ARG A 237 19.55 40.83 -18.98
C ARG A 237 20.26 40.96 -20.33
N ARG A 238 20.56 39.86 -21.02
CA ARG A 238 21.19 39.90 -22.35
C ARG A 238 20.27 40.50 -23.40
N GLU A 239 18.99 40.11 -23.41
CA GLU A 239 17.97 40.65 -24.30
C GLU A 239 17.74 42.15 -24.07
N GLU A 240 17.73 42.60 -22.81
CA GLU A 240 17.67 44.02 -22.46
C GLU A 240 18.91 44.78 -22.95
N VAL A 241 20.10 44.22 -22.80
CA VAL A 241 21.36 44.84 -23.28
C VAL A 241 21.40 44.89 -24.81
N GLU A 242 21.00 43.83 -25.51
CA GLU A 242 20.95 43.81 -26.98
C GLU A 242 19.88 44.76 -27.53
N THR A 243 18.72 44.80 -26.89
CA THR A 243 17.64 45.74 -27.21
C THR A 243 18.10 47.19 -26.99
N ASN A 244 18.73 47.49 -25.85
CA ASN A 244 19.26 48.83 -25.57
C ASN A 244 20.38 49.21 -26.55
N LYS A 245 21.26 48.26 -26.91
CA LYS A 245 22.31 48.49 -27.91
C LYS A 245 21.71 48.75 -29.30
N SER A 246 20.68 48.02 -29.70
CA SER A 246 19.88 48.27 -30.90
C SER A 246 19.30 49.70 -30.88
N TYR A 247 18.63 50.10 -29.80
CA TYR A 247 18.12 51.47 -29.64
C TYR A 247 19.22 52.54 -29.76
N THR A 248 20.43 52.32 -29.23
CA THR A 248 21.55 53.27 -29.37
C THR A 248 22.14 53.33 -30.79
N VAL A 249 22.13 52.23 -31.55
CA VAL A 249 22.69 52.15 -32.91
C VAL A 249 21.73 52.75 -33.95
N TYR A 250 20.41 52.60 -33.78
CA TYR A 250 19.42 53.25 -34.65
C TYR A 250 19.25 54.75 -34.36
N HIS A 251 19.82 55.25 -33.26
CA HIS A 251 19.80 56.67 -32.88
C HIS A 251 21.15 57.36 -33.08
N VAL A 252 21.94 56.94 -34.07
CA VAL A 252 22.97 57.82 -34.65
C VAL A 252 22.22 58.83 -35.54
N PRO A 253 22.20 60.13 -35.19
CA PRO A 253 21.51 61.12 -36.00
C PRO A 253 22.13 61.13 -37.39
N ASN A 254 21.34 60.72 -38.37
CA ASN A 254 21.73 60.67 -39.76
C ASN A 254 22.09 62.10 -40.19
N MET A 255 23.39 62.37 -40.36
CA MET A 255 23.98 63.69 -40.67
C MET A 255 23.43 64.28 -41.99
N THR A 256 22.71 63.47 -42.76
CA THR A 256 21.92 63.83 -43.94
C THR A 256 20.76 64.79 -43.65
N TRP A 257 20.09 64.72 -42.50
CA TRP A 257 19.00 65.66 -42.19
C TRP A 257 19.52 67.07 -41.84
N ILE A 258 20.70 67.16 -41.21
CA ILE A 258 21.35 68.44 -40.90
C ILE A 258 21.83 69.10 -42.20
N LEU A 259 22.43 68.34 -43.12
CA LEU A 259 22.82 68.84 -44.44
C LEU A 259 21.60 69.25 -45.30
N ALA A 260 20.50 68.49 -45.26
CA ALA A 260 19.27 68.86 -45.95
C ALA A 260 18.62 70.13 -45.38
N PHE A 261 18.66 70.32 -44.05
CA PHE A 261 18.15 71.53 -43.40
C PHE A 261 19.04 72.75 -43.71
N VAL A 262 20.36 72.59 -43.74
CA VAL A 262 21.31 73.67 -44.11
C VAL A 262 21.15 74.06 -45.58
N LEU A 263 20.98 73.09 -46.50
CA LEU A 263 20.69 73.36 -47.91
C LEU A 263 19.34 74.06 -48.11
N PHE A 264 18.30 73.66 -47.37
CA PHE A 264 16.99 74.30 -47.41
C PHE A 264 17.03 75.76 -46.92
N VAL A 265 17.77 76.04 -45.83
CA VAL A 265 17.95 77.41 -45.32
C VAL A 265 18.78 78.27 -46.27
N LEU A 266 19.81 77.70 -46.93
CA LEU A 266 20.61 78.42 -47.94
C LEU A 266 19.79 78.76 -49.20
N SER A 267 18.96 77.83 -49.70
CA SER A 267 18.06 78.12 -50.82
C SER A 267 16.97 79.15 -50.48
N CYS A 268 16.50 79.19 -49.22
CA CYS A 268 15.58 80.24 -48.79
C CYS A 268 16.26 81.62 -48.68
N LEU A 269 17.56 81.70 -48.35
CA LEU A 269 18.29 82.97 -48.30
C LEU A 269 18.56 83.56 -49.69
N GLU A 270 18.84 82.73 -50.71
CA GLU A 270 19.00 83.21 -52.09
C GLU A 270 17.70 83.77 -52.69
N TYR A 271 16.53 83.24 -52.31
CA TYR A 271 15.25 83.76 -52.79
C TYR A 271 14.78 85.06 -52.10
N CYS A 272 15.37 85.44 -50.96
CA CYS A 272 15.02 86.68 -50.26
C CYS A 272 15.86 87.90 -50.65
N PHE A 273 16.91 87.75 -51.48
CA PHE A 273 17.79 88.86 -51.87
C PHE A 273 17.56 89.40 -53.30
N HIS A 274 16.52 88.93 -53.99
CA HIS A 274 16.19 89.36 -55.36
C HIS A 274 14.76 89.93 -55.54
N PHE A 275 14.21 90.53 -54.47
CA PHE A 275 13.04 91.42 -54.53
C PHE A 275 13.19 92.60 -53.57
#